data_AF-A0A432SL05-F1
#
_entry.id   AF-A0A432SL05-F1
#
_cell.length_a   1.000
_cell.length_b   1.000
_cell.length_c   1.000
_cell.angle_alpha   90.00
_cell.angle_beta   90.00
_cell.angle_gamma   90.00
#
_symmetry.space_group_name_H-M   'P 1'
#
loop_
_entity.id
_entity.type
_entity.pdbx_description
1 polymer ?
#
loop_
_entity_poly.entity_id
_entity_poly.type
_entity_poly.pdbx_seq_one_letter_code
_entity_poly.pdbx_strand_id
1 'polypeptide(L)'
;DIGSAREAFFVNQIKNYYASRNLFINESIYVAKRGDFLVNNTYLFEIGGKNKNFNQIKDLHNSYLALDDIEVGYKNKIPLWLFGFIY
;
A
#
# COMPACT_ATOMS: atom_id res chain seq x y z
N ASP A 1 -6.44 -15.95 6.10
CA ASP A 1 -7.44 -15.18 5.34
C ASP A 1 -6.75 -14.46 4.18
N ILE A 2 -7.39 -14.28 3.03
CA ILE A 2 -6.75 -13.73 1.82
C ILE A 2 -6.42 -12.24 1.98
N GLY A 3 -7.26 -11.48 2.69
CA GLY A 3 -7.03 -10.06 2.98
C GLY A 3 -5.73 -9.81 3.74
N SER A 4 -5.54 -10.51 4.85
CA SER A 4 -4.32 -10.38 5.67
C SER A 4 -3.05 -10.77 4.91
N ALA A 5 -3.13 -11.73 3.98
CA ALA A 5 -2.00 -12.10 3.14
C ALA A 5 -1.58 -10.97 2.18
N ARG A 6 -2.54 -10.25 1.59
CA ARG A 6 -2.27 -9.09 0.73
C ARG A 6 -1.62 -7.94 1.51
N GLU A 7 -2.15 -7.66 2.69
CA GLU A 7 -1.59 -6.64 3.59
C GLU A 7 -0.17 -7.01 4.01
N ALA A 8 0.06 -8.26 4.43
CA ALA A 8 1.38 -8.75 4.80
C ALA A 8 2.37 -8.67 3.63
N PHE A 9 1.95 -9.04 2.42
CA PHE A 9 2.74 -8.87 1.21
C PHE A 9 3.13 -7.40 1.01
N PHE A 10 2.16 -6.49 1.00
CA PHE A 10 2.42 -5.06 0.84
C PHE A 10 3.43 -4.53 1.87
N VAL A 11 3.21 -4.83 3.16
CA VAL A 11 4.11 -4.39 4.24
C VAL A 11 5.52 -4.95 4.05
N ASN A 12 5.65 -6.22 3.66
CA ASN A 12 6.95 -6.84 3.42
C ASN A 12 7.71 -6.13 2.29
N GLN A 13 7.04 -5.88 1.16
CA GLN A 13 7.65 -5.20 0.02
C GLN A 13 8.12 -3.79 0.36
N ILE A 14 7.28 -3.01 1.05
CA ILE A 14 7.65 -1.65 1.50
C ILE A 14 8.82 -1.70 2.47
N LYS A 15 8.78 -2.58 3.49
CA LYS A 15 9.87 -2.68 4.47
C LYS A 15 11.19 -3.07 3.82
N ASN A 16 11.20 -4.01 2.87
CA ASN A 16 12.43 -4.40 2.17
C ASN A 16 13.03 -3.23 1.38
N TYR A 17 12.20 -2.48 0.65
CA TYR A 17 12.65 -1.29 -0.07
C TYR A 17 13.31 -0.26 0.85
N TYR A 18 12.76 -0.02 2.04
CA TYR A 18 13.34 0.95 2.98
C TYR A 18 14.53 0.38 3.76
N ALA A 19 14.56 -0.92 4.06
CA ALA A 19 15.68 -1.57 4.72
C ALA A 19 16.95 -1.60 3.85
N SER A 20 16.80 -1.67 2.52
CA SER A 20 17.93 -1.58 1.59
C SER A 20 18.52 -0.16 1.49
N ARG A 21 17.82 0.85 2.00
CA ARG A 21 18.30 2.23 2.09
C ARG A 21 18.83 2.44 3.50
N ASN A 22 20.12 2.78 3.63
CA ASN A 22 20.78 3.10 4.91
C ASN A 22 20.20 4.37 5.56
N LEU A 23 18.92 4.35 5.90
CA LEU A 23 18.19 5.45 6.50
C LEU A 23 18.39 5.41 8.01
N PHE A 24 18.69 6.57 8.59
CA PHE A 24 18.86 6.73 10.04
C PHE A 24 17.57 6.46 10.84
N ILE A 25 16.40 6.49 10.19
CA ILE A 25 15.09 6.33 10.81
C ILE A 25 14.34 5.20 10.10
N ASN A 26 13.93 4.18 10.85
CA ASN A 26 13.26 2.97 10.33
C ASN A 26 11.72 3.14 10.21
N GLU A 27 11.29 4.39 10.02
CA GLU A 27 9.92 4.88 10.17
C GLU A 27 9.21 4.98 8.81
N SER A 28 9.23 3.89 8.05
CA SER A 28 8.80 3.89 6.66
C SER A 28 7.33 3.56 6.43
N ILE A 29 6.69 2.82 7.35
CA ILE A 29 5.31 2.36 7.23
C ILE A 29 4.62 2.24 8.60
N TYR A 30 3.39 2.74 8.68
CA TYR A 30 2.56 2.75 9.89
C TYR A 30 1.15 2.30 9.60
N VAL A 31 0.44 1.83 10.64
CA VAL A 31 -1.01 1.69 10.58
C VAL A 31 -1.64 3.08 10.59
N ALA A 32 -2.59 3.32 9.69
CA ALA A 32 -3.24 4.62 9.56
C ALA A 32 -4.56 4.71 10.34
N LYS A 33 -4.96 5.93 10.70
CA LYS A 33 -6.30 6.19 11.27
C LYS A 33 -7.43 6.11 10.24
N ARG A 34 -7.09 6.27 8.95
CA ARG A 34 -7.98 6.17 7.79
C ARG A 34 -7.22 5.36 6.73
N GLY A 35 -7.83 4.38 6.08
CA GLY A 35 -7.10 3.40 5.25
C GLY A 35 -6.32 2.39 6.09
N ASP A 36 -5.45 1.61 5.44
CA ASP A 36 -4.75 0.50 6.10
C ASP A 36 -3.34 0.95 6.56
N PHE A 37 -2.56 1.57 5.67
CA PHE A 37 -1.17 1.98 5.97
C PHE A 37 -0.82 3.39 5.53
N LEU A 38 0.02 4.07 6.30
CA LEU A 38 0.67 5.34 5.95
C LEU A 38 2.15 5.07 5.68
N VAL A 39 2.61 5.37 4.47
CA VAL A 39 3.99 5.18 4.02
C VAL A 39 4.69 6.54 3.93
N ASN A 40 5.91 6.62 4.47
CA ASN A 40 6.76 7.82 4.45
C ASN A 40 6.04 9.09 4.96
N ASN A 41 5.17 8.95 5.97
CA ASN A 41 4.32 10.00 6.54
C ASN A 41 3.48 10.81 5.54
N THR A 42 3.36 10.36 4.28
CA THR A 42 2.82 11.18 3.19
C THR A 42 1.76 10.41 2.40
N TYR A 43 1.98 9.13 2.14
CA TYR A 43 1.18 8.33 1.23
C TYR A 43 0.29 7.36 1.98
N LEU A 44 -1.02 7.46 1.76
CA LEU A 44 -1.99 6.59 2.39
C LEU A 44 -2.38 5.46 1.46
N PHE A 45 -2.33 4.24 1.95
CA PHE A 45 -2.64 3.04 1.19
C PHE A 45 -3.77 2.24 1.83
N GLU A 46 -4.66 1.74 0.99
CA GLU A 46 -5.68 0.75 1.34
C GLU A 46 -5.52 -0.45 0.42
N ILE A 47 -5.41 -1.64 1.01
CA ILE A 47 -5.03 -2.89 0.35
C ILE A 47 -6.28 -3.76 0.23
N GLY A 48 -6.53 -4.37 -0.93
CA GLY A 48 -7.67 -5.26 -1.08
C GLY A 48 -7.70 -6.01 -2.40
N GLY A 49 -8.79 -6.72 -2.65
CA GLY A 49 -9.06 -7.31 -3.96
C GLY A 49 -9.79 -6.35 -4.89
N LYS A 50 -9.94 -6.72 -6.16
CA LYS A 50 -10.57 -5.92 -7.23
C LYS A 50 -11.88 -5.22 -6.90
N ASN A 51 -12.68 -5.78 -5.99
CA ASN A 51 -14.00 -5.27 -5.60
C ASN A 51 -13.99 -4.32 -4.38
N LYS A 52 -12.82 -3.95 -3.84
CA LYS A 52 -12.76 -3.06 -2.67
C LYS A 52 -13.23 -1.64 -3.07
N ASN A 53 -14.23 -1.14 -2.36
CA ASN A 53 -14.86 0.15 -2.66
C ASN A 53 -14.09 1.32 -2.05
N PHE A 54 -13.80 2.31 -2.89
CA PHE A 54 -13.02 3.52 -2.60
C PHE A 54 -13.84 4.56 -1.83
N ASN A 55 -14.37 4.21 -0.65
CA ASN A 55 -15.20 5.15 0.11
C ASN A 55 -14.46 5.83 1.27
N GLN A 56 -13.43 5.17 1.82
CA GLN A 56 -12.78 5.64 3.03
C GLN A 56 -11.71 6.72 2.77
N ILE A 57 -10.93 6.58 1.69
CA ILE A 57 -9.78 7.45 1.41
C ILE A 57 -9.95 8.35 0.18
N LYS A 58 -11.11 8.32 -0.48
CA LYS A 58 -11.28 8.90 -1.82
C LYS A 58 -10.96 10.38 -1.99
N ASP A 59 -11.24 11.16 -0.95
CA ASP A 59 -11.08 12.61 -0.96
C ASP A 59 -9.80 13.04 -0.23
N LEU A 60 -8.99 12.06 0.22
CA LEU A 60 -7.71 12.33 0.87
C LEU A 60 -6.63 12.52 -0.20
N HIS A 61 -5.85 13.56 -0.04
CA HIS A 61 -4.68 13.78 -0.88
C HIS A 61 -3.65 12.65 -0.65
N ASN A 62 -2.86 12.31 -1.68
CA ASN A 62 -1.83 11.27 -1.62
C ASN A 62 -2.36 9.89 -1.16
N SER A 63 -3.59 9.55 -1.51
CA SER A 63 -4.23 8.28 -1.15
C SER A 63 -4.34 7.32 -2.34
N TYR A 64 -4.07 6.05 -2.12
CA TYR A 64 -3.97 5.01 -3.15
C TYR A 64 -4.61 3.69 -2.72
N LEU A 65 -5.15 2.97 -3.69
CA LEU A 65 -5.61 1.60 -3.54
C LEU A 65 -4.60 0.64 -4.15
N ALA A 66 -4.05 -0.24 -3.33
CA ALA A 66 -3.26 -1.37 -3.80
C ALA A 66 -4.19 -2.58 -3.98
N LEU A 67 -4.55 -2.89 -5.22
CA LEU A 67 -5.58 -3.88 -5.54
C LEU A 67 -4.99 -5.14 -6.15
N ASP A 68 -5.36 -6.27 -5.58
CA ASP A 68 -5.16 -7.60 -6.13
C ASP A 68 -6.22 -7.91 -7.21
N ASP A 69 -5.92 -8.84 -8.11
CA ASP A 69 -6.75 -9.24 -9.26
C ASP A 69 -7.04 -8.10 -10.27
N ILE A 70 -6.11 -7.15 -10.45
CA ILE A 70 -6.17 -6.16 -11.54
C ILE A 70 -4.85 -6.14 -12.33
N GLU A 71 -4.95 -5.96 -13.64
CA GLU A 71 -3.78 -5.88 -14.54
C GLU A 71 -3.33 -4.43 -14.77
N VAL A 72 -4.29 -3.51 -14.83
CA VAL A 72 -4.05 -2.11 -15.16
C VAL A 72 -4.56 -1.21 -14.05
N GLY A 73 -3.69 -0.32 -13.57
CA GLY A 73 -4.05 0.75 -12.64
C GLY A 73 -4.73 1.91 -13.33
N TYR A 74 -5.62 2.61 -12.62
CA TYR A 74 -6.25 3.84 -13.11
C TYR A 74 -6.41 4.85 -11.97
N LYS A 75 -5.99 6.10 -12.21
CA LYS A 75 -5.91 7.15 -11.20
C LYS A 75 -5.11 6.67 -9.97
N ASN A 76 -5.76 6.59 -8.82
CA ASN A 76 -5.15 6.21 -7.54
C ASN A 76 -5.16 4.70 -7.30
N LYS A 77 -5.57 3.89 -8.28
CA LYS A 77 -5.54 2.42 -8.18
C LYS A 77 -4.24 1.89 -8.76
N ILE A 78 -3.53 1.09 -7.97
CA ILE A 78 -2.26 0.48 -8.30
C ILE A 78 -2.41 -1.04 -8.18
N PRO A 79 -2.07 -1.82 -9.22
CA PRO A 79 -2.03 -3.27 -9.10
C PRO A 79 -1.05 -3.72 -8.01
N LEU A 80 -1.51 -4.57 -7.09
CA LEU A 80 -0.73 -5.01 -5.93
C LEU A 80 0.54 -5.74 -6.36
N TRP A 81 0.50 -6.49 -7.46
CA TRP A 81 1.66 -7.22 -7.97
C TRP A 81 2.82 -6.31 -8.41
N LEU A 82 2.60 -5.02 -8.69
CA LEU A 82 3.69 -4.09 -9.01
C LEU A 82 4.64 -3.89 -7.83
N PHE A 83 4.15 -4.01 -6.60
CA PHE A 83 5.00 -3.97 -5.41
C PHE A 83 5.93 -5.19 -5.31
N GLY A 84 5.72 -6.24 -6.13
CA GLY A 84 6.67 -7.36 -6.23
C GLY A 84 8.05 -6.95 -6.78
N PHE A 85 8.14 -5.85 -7.53
CA PHE A 85 9.39 -5.39 -8.14
C PHE A 85 10.24 -4.48 -7.24
N ILE A 86 9.76 -4.11 -6.05
CA ILE A 86 10.49 -3.21 -5.15
C ILE A 86 11.36 -3.95 -4.11
N TYR A 87 11.62 -5.24 -4.36
CA TYR A 87 12.50 -6.07 -3.55
C TYR A 87 13.95 -5.53 -3.53
#